data_AF-L7UMT2-F1
#
_entry.id   AF-L7UMT2-F1
#
_cell.length_a   1.000
_cell.length_b   1.000
_cell.length_c   1.000
_cell.angle_alpha   90.00
_cell.angle_beta   90.00
_cell.angle_gamma   90.00
#
_symmetry.space_group_name_H-M   'P 1'
#
loop_
_entity.id
_entity.type
_entity.pdbx_description
1 polymer ?
#
loop_
_entity_poly.entity_id
_entity_poly.type
_entity_poly.pdbx_seq_one_letter_code
_entity_poly.pdbx_strand_id
1 'polypeptide(L)'
;MKTRATSRRSPRTKAPPSARGSPRSRNDASPERTAPLVLDYQLAELPTAQHRAGLAGLVLMLRWLERLPGAKPGTARLARLDDASARVELDPRGLQRLFDELYAARLEEKWEKKPRDGARPLREDVKVVRDKKGETRRERYFIYEVPVPRAGLLLSMDPTASDRTGHWVKLWRDMLWSTLRGVPTTRGPFISRALGESTSDAAKAWKLLTAKRRRASVSLSSTELLGAMEHNAEGVSFEDLPRTAFLLHFWPYVTQVYVPRTLVVKERRVLSDPRGYALAIPDVARLRTFCEVLPRALLGRGTALRGFRPQESMVDLAVESALMTGQLLRRRLSKAEGALAYSSLVWGYDVFHLGKDGNNVRTHGASRFEPEVEMVDAYAALQGSLKDALFRRTCLLNLVKQRPWYAGFDRVFATSPHEVTLGAMAFRQDARLSLERHMHMDSNASSPSAPSLEQLVFQVARHYVLVKLERKHKLRWDAVKDDPSLKKTYNEKKEVVARDAFLAVRSRSGQDFIAYFAGTLCSVPQHLPVDQFVRLSQALQTQHEDMKTLTLLALSANA
;
A
#
# COMPACT_ATOMS: atom_id res chain seq x y z
N MET A 1 29.52 -53.40 -30.18
CA MET A 1 29.76 -53.37 -31.63
C MET A 1 29.40 -54.72 -32.24
N LYS A 2 28.26 -54.84 -32.91
CA LYS A 2 28.03 -55.88 -33.94
C LYS A 2 27.25 -55.24 -35.08
N THR A 3 27.93 -55.24 -36.21
CA THR A 3 27.68 -54.50 -37.45
C THR A 3 26.58 -55.14 -38.29
N ARG A 4 25.85 -54.30 -39.02
CA ARG A 4 24.71 -54.61 -39.88
C ARG A 4 25.11 -54.20 -41.31
N ALA A 5 24.99 -55.11 -42.28
CA ALA A 5 25.14 -54.86 -43.71
C ALA A 5 24.00 -55.62 -44.43
N THR A 6 22.95 -54.91 -44.85
CA THR A 6 22.64 -54.49 -46.24
C THR A 6 22.43 -55.63 -47.24
N SER A 7 21.21 -55.71 -47.78
CA SER A 7 20.95 -56.21 -49.13
C SER A 7 19.78 -55.45 -49.76
N ARG A 8 20.05 -54.92 -50.95
CA ARG A 8 19.15 -54.16 -51.85
C ARG A 8 18.19 -55.10 -52.59
N ARG A 9 16.99 -54.61 -52.93
CA ARG A 9 16.33 -54.91 -54.21
C ARG A 9 15.17 -53.94 -54.48
N SER A 10 15.23 -53.28 -55.64
CA SER A 10 14.12 -52.78 -56.47
C SER A 10 14.26 -53.50 -57.83
N PRO A 11 13.40 -53.35 -58.87
CA PRO A 11 12.14 -52.58 -58.99
C PRO A 11 11.00 -53.35 -59.71
N ARG A 12 9.77 -52.79 -59.76
CA ARG A 12 8.96 -52.74 -61.00
C ARG A 12 7.72 -51.84 -60.88
N THR A 13 7.49 -51.12 -61.98
CA THR A 13 6.51 -50.08 -62.30
C THR A 13 5.11 -50.61 -62.64
N LYS A 14 4.06 -49.80 -62.39
CA LYS A 14 2.81 -49.75 -63.18
C LYS A 14 2.12 -48.38 -62.98
N ALA A 15 1.56 -47.83 -64.05
CA ALA A 15 0.72 -46.62 -64.10
C ALA A 15 -0.61 -46.95 -64.87
N PRO A 16 -1.58 -46.02 -65.04
CA PRO A 16 -2.88 -45.93 -64.34
C PRO A 16 -4.10 -46.22 -65.27
N PRO A 17 -5.39 -46.10 -64.84
CA PRO A 17 -6.12 -44.82 -65.05
C PRO A 17 -7.38 -44.50 -64.16
N SER A 18 -7.77 -43.22 -64.23
CA SER A 18 -9.14 -42.64 -64.26
C SER A 18 -9.88 -42.21 -62.97
N ALA A 19 -10.61 -41.11 -63.16
CA ALA A 19 -11.19 -40.19 -62.20
C ALA A 19 -12.56 -40.61 -61.63
N ARG A 20 -12.89 -40.13 -60.42
CA ARG A 20 -14.25 -39.74 -60.00
C ARG A 20 -14.18 -38.84 -58.76
N GLY A 21 -14.99 -37.78 -58.79
CA GLY A 21 -14.84 -36.58 -57.97
C GLY A 21 -15.14 -36.71 -56.48
N SER A 22 -14.50 -35.84 -55.72
CA SER A 22 -14.74 -35.60 -54.30
C SER A 22 -16.03 -34.79 -54.11
N PRO A 23 -16.99 -35.21 -53.27
CA PRO A 23 -18.10 -34.36 -52.87
C PRO A 23 -17.59 -33.30 -51.90
N ARG A 24 -17.77 -32.01 -52.26
CA ARG A 24 -17.66 -30.89 -51.32
C ARG A 24 -18.76 -31.03 -50.27
N SER A 25 -18.43 -31.45 -49.05
CA SER A 25 -19.35 -31.29 -47.92
C SER A 25 -19.36 -29.82 -47.48
N ARG A 26 -20.39 -29.09 -47.89
CA ARG A 26 -20.82 -27.84 -47.24
C ARG A 26 -21.21 -28.17 -45.80
N ASN A 27 -20.31 -27.91 -44.86
CA ASN A 27 -20.68 -27.69 -43.47
C ASN A 27 -20.75 -26.17 -43.23
N ASP A 28 -21.77 -25.53 -43.81
CA ASP A 28 -22.30 -24.26 -43.26
C ASP A 28 -23.27 -24.62 -42.14
N ALA A 29 -22.72 -25.08 -41.02
CA ALA A 29 -23.45 -25.13 -39.76
C ALA A 29 -23.41 -23.73 -39.16
N SER A 30 -24.54 -23.04 -39.23
CA SER A 30 -24.78 -21.83 -38.43
C SER A 30 -24.48 -22.15 -36.96
N PRO A 31 -23.77 -21.29 -36.21
CA PRO A 31 -23.41 -21.61 -34.83
C PRO A 31 -24.68 -21.68 -33.99
N GLU A 32 -24.97 -22.86 -33.43
CA GLU A 32 -25.93 -23.02 -32.35
C GLU A 32 -25.66 -21.93 -31.30
N ARG A 33 -26.65 -21.08 -31.05
CA ARG A 33 -26.62 -20.14 -29.93
C ARG A 33 -26.72 -20.96 -28.64
N THR A 34 -25.60 -21.45 -28.13
CA THR A 34 -25.50 -21.99 -26.78
C THR A 34 -26.07 -20.97 -25.80
N ALA A 35 -27.02 -21.40 -24.96
CA ALA A 35 -27.60 -20.56 -23.93
C ALA A 35 -26.51 -19.96 -23.03
N PRO A 36 -26.62 -18.68 -22.64
CA PRO A 36 -25.61 -18.03 -21.81
C PRO A 36 -25.51 -18.71 -20.43
N LEU A 37 -24.29 -18.88 -19.95
CA LEU A 37 -24.00 -19.29 -18.58
C LEU A 37 -24.39 -18.14 -17.64
N VAL A 38 -25.22 -18.44 -16.65
CA VAL A 38 -25.59 -17.49 -15.58
C VAL A 38 -24.81 -17.84 -14.33
N LEU A 39 -24.10 -16.86 -13.78
CA LEU A 39 -23.38 -16.96 -12.51
C LEU A 39 -24.03 -16.01 -11.49
N ASP A 40 -24.52 -16.57 -10.40
CA ASP A 40 -25.11 -15.86 -9.27
C ASP A 40 -24.13 -15.84 -8.10
N TYR A 41 -23.81 -14.64 -7.62
CA TYR A 41 -22.90 -14.41 -6.49
C TYR A 41 -23.59 -13.61 -5.40
N GLN A 42 -23.44 -14.06 -4.15
CA GLN A 42 -23.83 -13.31 -2.96
C GLN A 42 -22.57 -13.05 -2.12
N LEU A 43 -22.40 -11.82 -1.65
CA LEU A 43 -21.23 -11.44 -0.83
C LEU A 43 -21.09 -12.34 0.40
N ALA A 44 -22.20 -12.70 1.05
CA ALA A 44 -22.23 -13.54 2.24
C ALA A 44 -21.77 -14.99 1.98
N GLU A 45 -21.85 -15.48 0.74
CA GLU A 45 -21.38 -16.82 0.36
C GLU A 45 -19.88 -16.86 0.02
N LEU A 46 -19.24 -15.70 -0.14
CA LEU A 46 -17.85 -15.63 -0.59
C LEU A 46 -16.87 -15.81 0.58
N PRO A 47 -15.85 -16.70 0.45
CA PRO A 47 -15.11 -17.19 1.61
C PRO A 47 -14.11 -16.19 2.18
N THR A 48 -13.58 -15.26 1.38
CA THR A 48 -12.55 -14.30 1.84
C THR A 48 -12.75 -12.90 1.27
N ALA A 49 -12.07 -11.90 1.85
CA ALA A 49 -12.09 -10.54 1.33
C ALA A 49 -11.55 -10.48 -0.12
N GLN A 50 -10.58 -11.31 -0.49
CA GLN A 50 -10.10 -11.42 -1.88
C GLN A 50 -11.20 -11.87 -2.85
N HIS A 51 -12.10 -12.76 -2.45
CA HIS A 51 -13.23 -13.16 -3.29
C HIS A 51 -14.27 -12.04 -3.42
N ARG A 52 -14.59 -11.35 -2.31
CA ARG A 52 -15.51 -10.20 -2.30
C ARG A 52 -14.97 -9.03 -3.12
N ALA A 53 -13.68 -8.72 -2.98
CA ALA A 53 -12.94 -7.80 -3.84
C ALA A 53 -12.94 -8.27 -5.30
N GLY A 54 -12.78 -9.58 -5.53
CA GLY A 54 -12.88 -10.21 -6.85
C GLY A 54 -14.23 -9.96 -7.52
N LEU A 55 -15.33 -10.11 -6.79
CA LEU A 55 -16.67 -9.80 -7.29
C LEU A 55 -16.81 -8.33 -7.68
N ALA A 56 -16.32 -7.41 -6.84
CA ALA A 56 -16.30 -5.99 -7.17
C ALA A 56 -15.45 -5.68 -8.41
N GLY A 57 -14.28 -6.33 -8.54
CA GLY A 57 -13.42 -6.21 -9.72
C GLY A 57 -14.10 -6.72 -10.99
N LEU A 58 -14.82 -7.84 -10.92
CA LEU A 58 -15.60 -8.39 -12.04
C LEU A 58 -16.70 -7.41 -12.48
N VAL A 59 -17.46 -6.88 -11.52
CA VAL A 59 -18.52 -5.88 -11.78
C VAL A 59 -17.94 -4.65 -12.50
N LEU A 60 -16.82 -4.11 -12.02
CA LEU A 60 -16.17 -2.95 -12.66
C LEU A 60 -15.62 -3.30 -14.05
N MET A 61 -15.08 -4.49 -14.25
CA MET A 61 -14.57 -4.93 -15.54
C MET A 61 -15.70 -5.10 -16.57
N LEU A 62 -16.84 -5.66 -16.19
CA LEU A 62 -18.01 -5.78 -17.06
C LEU A 62 -18.54 -4.39 -17.47
N ARG A 63 -18.69 -3.47 -16.51
CA ARG A 63 -19.05 -2.06 -16.78
C ARG A 63 -18.01 -1.33 -17.65
N TRP A 64 -16.74 -1.72 -17.57
CA TRP A 64 -15.69 -1.18 -18.45
C TRP A 64 -15.83 -1.73 -19.86
N LEU A 65 -16.03 -3.04 -20.02
CA LEU A 65 -16.24 -3.66 -21.32
C LEU A 65 -17.40 -3.03 -22.07
N GLU A 66 -18.52 -2.76 -21.40
CA GLU A 66 -19.70 -2.11 -22.00
C GLU A 66 -19.41 -0.70 -22.55
N ARG A 67 -18.41 0.00 -22.00
CA ARG A 67 -17.99 1.34 -22.44
C ARG A 67 -16.96 1.32 -23.57
N LEU A 68 -16.36 0.17 -23.88
CA LEU A 68 -15.36 0.09 -24.94
C LEU A 68 -16.01 0.31 -26.31
N PRO A 69 -15.38 1.10 -27.20
CA PRO A 69 -15.90 1.32 -28.54
C PRO A 69 -15.84 0.03 -29.36
N GLY A 70 -16.90 -0.23 -30.14
CA GLY A 70 -17.03 -1.38 -31.02
C GLY A 70 -17.77 -2.55 -30.35
N ALA A 71 -18.94 -2.90 -30.90
CA ALA A 71 -19.69 -4.07 -30.51
C ALA A 71 -18.92 -5.34 -30.93
N LYS A 72 -18.14 -5.90 -30.01
CA LYS A 72 -17.54 -7.22 -30.20
C LYS A 72 -18.58 -8.31 -29.93
N PRO A 73 -18.63 -9.38 -30.74
CA PRO A 73 -19.59 -10.46 -30.56
C PRO A 73 -19.36 -11.19 -29.23
N GLY A 74 -20.44 -11.63 -28.60
CA GLY A 74 -20.43 -12.37 -27.34
C GLY A 74 -21.09 -11.63 -26.18
N THR A 75 -21.60 -12.41 -25.23
CA THR A 75 -22.34 -11.97 -24.04
C THR A 75 -21.41 -11.98 -22.84
N ALA A 76 -21.11 -10.82 -22.29
CA ALA A 76 -20.48 -10.65 -20.99
C ALA A 76 -21.03 -9.39 -20.35
N ARG A 77 -22.09 -9.55 -19.53
CA ARG A 77 -22.84 -8.42 -18.98
C ARG A 77 -23.35 -8.69 -17.57
N LEU A 78 -23.67 -7.61 -16.87
CA LEU A 78 -24.37 -7.66 -15.60
C LEU A 78 -25.88 -7.75 -15.86
N ALA A 79 -26.50 -8.86 -15.46
CA ALA A 79 -27.95 -9.03 -15.54
C ALA A 79 -28.66 -8.48 -14.28
N ARG A 80 -28.02 -8.56 -13.12
CA ARG A 80 -28.47 -7.93 -11.87
C ARG A 80 -27.26 -7.48 -11.06
N LEU A 81 -27.39 -6.34 -10.39
CA LEU A 81 -26.41 -5.87 -9.42
C LEU A 81 -27.17 -5.18 -8.29
N ASP A 82 -27.00 -5.62 -7.06
CA ASP A 82 -27.48 -4.96 -5.84
C ASP A 82 -26.33 -4.86 -4.82
N ASP A 83 -26.61 -4.36 -3.62
CA ASP A 83 -25.55 -4.20 -2.62
C ASP A 83 -25.04 -5.52 -2.05
N ALA A 84 -25.84 -6.59 -2.09
CA ALA A 84 -25.46 -7.88 -1.50
C ALA A 84 -25.02 -8.90 -2.55
N SER A 85 -25.35 -8.70 -3.82
CA SER A 85 -25.24 -9.75 -4.85
C SER A 85 -25.10 -9.19 -6.27
N ALA A 86 -24.63 -10.04 -7.17
CA ALA A 86 -24.60 -9.77 -8.60
C ALA A 86 -24.90 -11.05 -9.40
N ARG A 87 -25.62 -10.88 -10.52
CA ARG A 87 -25.89 -11.89 -11.53
C ARG A 87 -25.17 -11.53 -12.81
N VAL A 88 -24.33 -12.43 -13.30
CA VAL A 88 -23.50 -12.24 -14.49
C VAL A 88 -23.91 -13.25 -15.57
N GLU A 89 -24.06 -12.77 -16.80
CA GLU A 89 -24.31 -13.61 -17.97
C GLU A 89 -23.06 -13.65 -18.86
N LEU A 90 -22.61 -14.87 -19.18
CA LEU A 90 -21.42 -15.13 -19.98
C LEU A 90 -21.73 -16.13 -21.09
N ASP A 91 -21.22 -15.88 -22.29
CA ASP A 91 -21.03 -16.91 -23.32
C ASP A 91 -19.52 -17.11 -23.59
N PRO A 92 -19.10 -18.13 -24.36
CA PRO A 92 -17.67 -18.38 -24.60
C PRO A 92 -16.94 -17.17 -25.21
N ARG A 93 -17.60 -16.43 -26.12
CA ARG A 93 -16.99 -15.28 -26.80
C ARG A 93 -16.90 -14.07 -25.87
N GLY A 94 -17.90 -13.86 -25.03
CA GLY A 94 -17.90 -12.82 -24.00
C GLY A 94 -16.85 -13.08 -22.93
N LEU A 95 -16.67 -14.34 -22.51
CA LEU A 95 -15.60 -14.71 -21.57
C LEU A 95 -14.21 -14.49 -22.19
N GLN A 96 -14.01 -14.85 -23.47
CA GLN A 96 -12.77 -14.54 -24.19
C GLN A 96 -12.50 -13.03 -24.19
N ARG A 97 -13.50 -12.21 -24.55
CA ARG A 97 -13.40 -10.75 -24.51
C ARG A 97 -13.04 -10.21 -23.12
N LEU A 98 -13.63 -10.77 -22.06
CA LEU A 98 -13.33 -10.40 -20.69
C LEU A 98 -11.87 -10.68 -20.33
N PHE A 99 -11.36 -11.86 -20.67
CA PHE A 99 -9.96 -12.24 -20.41
C PHE A 99 -8.98 -11.45 -21.27
N ASP A 100 -9.37 -11.12 -22.51
CA ASP A 100 -8.56 -10.30 -23.40
C ASP A 100 -8.36 -8.89 -22.89
N GLU A 101 -9.37 -8.30 -22.24
CA GLU A 101 -9.21 -7.02 -21.57
C GLU A 101 -8.50 -7.13 -20.22
N LEU A 102 -8.82 -8.17 -19.43
CA LEU A 102 -8.19 -8.43 -18.13
C LEU A 102 -6.68 -8.61 -18.23
N TYR A 103 -6.22 -9.33 -19.25
CA TYR A 103 -4.81 -9.62 -19.51
C TYR A 103 -4.25 -8.82 -20.70
N ALA A 104 -4.96 -7.77 -21.14
CA ALA A 104 -4.49 -6.92 -22.23
C ALA A 104 -3.08 -6.40 -21.92
N ALA A 105 -2.19 -6.53 -22.89
CA ALA A 105 -0.83 -6.03 -22.83
C ALA A 105 -0.37 -5.59 -24.23
N ARG A 106 0.71 -4.82 -24.26
CA ARG A 106 1.36 -4.40 -25.50
C ARG A 106 2.87 -4.39 -25.32
N LEU A 107 3.59 -4.38 -26.43
CA LEU A 107 5.03 -4.16 -26.41
C LEU A 107 5.31 -2.66 -26.22
N GLU A 108 6.22 -2.34 -25.31
CA GLU A 108 6.77 -1.00 -25.12
C GLU A 108 8.30 -1.07 -25.11
N GLU A 109 8.93 -0.01 -25.62
CA GLU A 109 10.39 0.12 -25.58
C GLU A 109 10.87 0.41 -24.16
N LYS A 110 11.74 -0.45 -23.65
CA LYS A 110 12.42 -0.28 -22.38
C LYS A 110 13.90 -0.05 -22.59
N TRP A 111 14.37 1.02 -21.96
CA TRP A 111 15.75 1.48 -22.02
C TRP A 111 16.53 0.91 -20.84
N GLU A 112 17.59 0.16 -21.12
CA GLU A 112 18.44 -0.46 -20.09
C GLU A 112 19.91 -0.02 -20.27
N LYS A 113 20.60 0.29 -19.17
CA LYS A 113 22.02 0.71 -19.23
C LYS A 113 22.99 -0.44 -19.50
N LYS A 114 22.54 -1.67 -19.32
CA LYS A 114 23.32 -2.89 -19.54
C LYS A 114 22.58 -3.77 -20.54
N PRO A 115 23.30 -4.49 -21.42
CA PRO A 115 22.68 -5.48 -22.26
C PRO A 115 22.16 -6.63 -21.39
N ARG A 116 21.10 -7.29 -21.85
CA ARG A 116 20.58 -8.53 -21.27
C ARG A 116 21.37 -9.72 -21.79
N ASP A 117 21.73 -10.62 -20.89
CA ASP A 117 22.37 -11.88 -21.25
C ASP A 117 21.46 -12.71 -22.15
N GLY A 118 21.96 -13.12 -23.32
CA GLY A 118 21.25 -13.96 -24.28
C GLY A 118 20.15 -13.28 -25.10
N ALA A 119 19.93 -11.97 -24.96
CA ALA A 119 18.91 -11.24 -25.74
C ALA A 119 19.52 -10.09 -26.56
N ARG A 120 19.31 -10.13 -27.88
CA ARG A 120 19.74 -9.06 -28.79
C ARG A 120 18.87 -7.82 -28.58
N PRO A 121 19.45 -6.63 -28.33
CA PRO A 121 18.69 -5.39 -28.26
C PRO A 121 18.07 -5.07 -29.63
N LEU A 122 16.92 -4.41 -29.63
CA LEU A 122 16.29 -3.89 -30.84
C LEU A 122 17.22 -2.87 -31.51
N ARG A 123 17.77 -1.96 -30.70
CA ARG A 123 18.80 -0.99 -31.07
C ARG A 123 19.54 -0.50 -29.84
N GLU A 124 20.65 0.17 -30.08
CA GLU A 124 21.41 0.87 -29.07
C GLU A 124 21.35 2.37 -29.35
N ASP A 125 21.25 3.16 -28.29
CA ASP A 125 21.15 4.61 -28.41
C ASP A 125 22.05 5.29 -27.36
N VAL A 126 22.49 6.51 -27.63
CA VAL A 126 23.37 7.28 -26.74
C VAL A 126 22.63 8.52 -26.28
N LYS A 127 22.26 8.55 -25.00
CA LYS A 127 21.60 9.71 -24.41
C LYS A 127 22.63 10.63 -23.78
N VAL A 128 22.58 11.92 -24.11
CA VAL A 128 23.35 12.95 -23.41
C VAL A 128 22.60 13.26 -22.11
N VAL A 129 23.17 12.86 -20.98
CA VAL A 129 22.62 13.08 -19.65
C VAL A 129 23.47 14.13 -18.95
N ARG A 130 22.84 15.19 -18.44
CA ARG A 130 23.53 16.12 -17.53
C ARG A 130 23.66 15.46 -16.17
N ASP A 131 24.88 15.42 -15.65
CA ASP A 131 25.14 14.96 -14.30
C ASP A 131 24.62 15.97 -13.25
N LYS A 132 24.76 15.63 -11.97
CA LYS A 132 24.33 16.51 -10.86
C LYS A 132 25.13 17.82 -10.76
N LYS A 133 26.25 17.94 -11.49
CA LYS A 133 27.11 19.12 -11.56
C LYS A 133 26.89 19.96 -12.83
N GLY A 134 25.99 19.53 -13.72
CA GLY A 134 25.67 20.22 -14.97
C GLY A 134 26.52 19.79 -16.17
N GLU A 135 27.46 18.87 -16.00
CA GLU A 135 28.30 18.34 -17.07
C GLU A 135 27.54 17.31 -17.91
N THR A 136 27.60 17.45 -19.23
CA THR A 136 26.97 16.52 -20.16
C THR A 136 27.82 15.27 -20.36
N ARG A 137 27.29 14.12 -19.94
CA ARG A 137 27.88 12.79 -20.17
C ARG A 137 27.05 12.00 -21.18
N ARG A 138 27.71 11.33 -22.12
CA ARG A 138 27.07 10.37 -23.03
C ARG A 138 26.92 9.03 -22.32
N GLU A 139 25.69 8.53 -22.19
CA GLU A 139 25.39 7.21 -21.66
C GLU A 139 24.78 6.33 -22.75
N ARG A 140 25.34 5.13 -22.98
CA ARG A 140 24.80 4.12 -23.91
C ARG A 140 23.64 3.38 -23.25
N TYR A 141 22.56 3.19 -23.99
CA TYR A 141 21.38 2.43 -23.62
C TYR A 141 21.11 1.35 -24.65
N PHE A 142 20.64 0.21 -24.16
CA PHE A 142 20.18 -0.94 -24.94
C PHE A 142 18.65 -0.94 -24.86
N ILE A 143 17.99 -0.93 -26.01
CA ILE A 143 16.53 -0.83 -26.09
C ILE A 143 15.95 -2.20 -26.39
N TYR A 144 14.99 -2.63 -25.56
CA TYR A 144 14.28 -3.90 -25.70
C TYR A 144 12.78 -3.66 -25.75
N GLU A 145 12.05 -4.44 -26.54
CA GLU A 145 10.60 -4.51 -26.43
C GLU A 145 10.23 -5.38 -25.24
N VAL A 146 9.37 -4.87 -24.36
CA VAL A 146 8.86 -5.61 -23.20
C VAL A 146 7.34 -5.56 -23.16
N PRO A 147 6.69 -6.67 -22.76
CA PRO A 147 5.25 -6.69 -22.57
C PRO A 147 4.88 -5.88 -21.33
N VAL A 148 4.01 -4.89 -21.51
CA VAL A 148 3.47 -4.03 -20.47
C VAL A 148 1.95 -4.21 -20.40
N PRO A 149 1.39 -4.58 -19.22
CA PRO A 149 -0.05 -4.70 -19.05
C PRO A 149 -0.75 -3.38 -19.37
N ARG A 150 -1.76 -3.39 -20.24
CA ARG A 150 -2.51 -2.18 -20.61
C ARG A 150 -3.29 -1.64 -19.41
N ALA A 151 -3.99 -2.53 -18.68
CA ALA A 151 -4.81 -2.19 -17.52
C ALA A 151 -5.85 -1.08 -17.81
N GLY A 152 -6.62 -1.24 -18.91
CA GLY A 152 -7.53 -0.21 -19.43
C GLY A 152 -8.52 0.33 -18.39
N LEU A 153 -9.13 -0.57 -17.61
CA LEU A 153 -10.00 -0.20 -16.49
C LEU A 153 -9.29 0.73 -15.50
N LEU A 154 -8.08 0.37 -15.04
CA LEU A 154 -7.33 1.20 -14.08
C LEU A 154 -6.87 2.53 -14.66
N LEU A 155 -6.48 2.56 -15.95
CA LEU A 155 -6.15 3.80 -16.65
C LEU A 155 -7.34 4.77 -16.67
N SER A 156 -8.57 4.26 -16.85
CA SER A 156 -9.78 5.10 -16.79
C SER A 156 -10.04 5.71 -15.40
N MET A 157 -9.34 5.25 -14.37
CA MET A 157 -9.45 5.68 -12.97
C MET A 157 -8.14 6.28 -12.43
N ASP A 158 -7.17 6.58 -13.32
CA ASP A 158 -5.91 7.20 -12.97
C ASP A 158 -5.98 8.71 -13.27
N PRO A 159 -5.87 9.60 -12.26
CA PRO A 159 -5.94 11.05 -12.46
C PRO A 159 -4.78 11.63 -13.28
N THR A 160 -3.75 10.82 -13.53
CA THR A 160 -2.56 11.17 -14.32
C THR A 160 -2.51 10.43 -15.65
N ALA A 161 -3.61 9.80 -16.06
CA ALA A 161 -3.68 9.11 -17.33
C ALA A 161 -3.44 10.09 -18.49
N SER A 162 -2.35 9.85 -19.21
CA SER A 162 -2.23 10.16 -20.64
C SER A 162 -2.60 8.88 -21.40
N ASP A 163 -3.02 8.97 -22.67
CA ASP A 163 -3.57 7.88 -23.52
C ASP A 163 -3.02 6.47 -23.26
N ARG A 164 -1.74 6.36 -22.88
CA ARG A 164 -0.99 5.12 -22.72
C ARG A 164 -0.54 4.83 -21.29
N THR A 165 -0.45 5.81 -20.39
CA THR A 165 0.19 5.62 -19.08
C THR A 165 -0.35 6.56 -18.03
N GLY A 166 -0.23 6.16 -16.76
CA GLY A 166 -0.51 7.00 -15.60
C GLY A 166 0.40 6.59 -14.45
N HIS A 167 0.67 7.51 -13.54
CA HIS A 167 1.58 7.30 -12.41
C HIS A 167 1.09 6.17 -11.48
N TRP A 168 -0.22 6.07 -11.24
CA TRP A 168 -0.80 5.04 -10.38
C TRP A 168 -0.89 3.70 -11.08
N VAL A 169 -1.22 3.68 -12.37
CA VAL A 169 -1.20 2.45 -13.18
C VAL A 169 0.21 1.92 -13.33
N LYS A 170 1.21 2.78 -13.48
CA LYS A 170 2.62 2.37 -13.46
C LYS A 170 2.96 1.69 -12.13
N LEU A 171 2.56 2.26 -11.00
CA LEU A 171 2.76 1.65 -9.69
C LEU A 171 2.10 0.26 -9.60
N TRP A 172 0.87 0.13 -10.10
CA TRP A 172 0.17 -1.15 -10.16
C TRP A 172 0.89 -2.18 -11.05
N ARG A 173 1.39 -1.79 -12.22
CA ARG A 173 2.18 -2.65 -13.12
C ARG A 173 3.47 -3.13 -12.44
N ASP A 174 4.18 -2.20 -11.79
CA ASP A 174 5.41 -2.49 -11.06
C ASP A 174 5.14 -3.48 -9.90
N MET A 175 4.01 -3.31 -9.19
CA MET A 175 3.54 -4.25 -8.17
C MET A 175 3.20 -5.62 -8.77
N LEU A 176 2.40 -5.68 -9.83
CA LEU A 176 1.99 -6.91 -10.49
C LEU A 176 3.21 -7.74 -10.89
N TRP A 177 4.18 -7.12 -11.58
CA TRP A 177 5.39 -7.80 -12.06
C TRP A 177 6.41 -8.17 -10.99
N SER A 178 6.39 -7.52 -9.83
CA SER A 178 7.29 -7.84 -8.74
C SER A 178 6.70 -8.83 -7.73
N THR A 179 5.36 -8.96 -7.68
CA THR A 179 4.66 -9.77 -6.67
C THR A 179 3.81 -10.86 -7.32
N LEU A 180 2.54 -10.60 -7.64
CA LEU A 180 1.57 -11.59 -8.16
C LEU A 180 2.06 -12.35 -9.40
N ARG A 181 2.85 -11.67 -10.23
CA ARG A 181 3.45 -12.19 -11.45
C ARG A 181 4.98 -12.03 -11.42
N GLY A 182 5.55 -12.18 -10.23
CA GLY A 182 6.98 -12.09 -9.93
C GLY A 182 7.84 -13.12 -10.66
N VAL A 183 7.26 -14.29 -10.91
CA VAL A 183 7.85 -15.42 -11.64
C VAL A 183 7.54 -15.28 -13.14
N PRO A 184 8.55 -15.29 -14.04
CA PRO A 184 8.34 -15.02 -15.47
C PRO A 184 7.30 -15.89 -16.18
N THR A 185 7.21 -17.18 -15.84
CA THR A 185 6.25 -18.12 -16.45
C THR A 185 4.79 -17.74 -16.20
N THR A 186 4.51 -17.12 -15.06
CA THR A 186 3.16 -16.67 -14.69
C THR A 186 2.67 -15.48 -15.53
N ARG A 187 3.56 -14.85 -16.31
CA ARG A 187 3.25 -13.69 -17.16
C ARG A 187 2.68 -14.08 -18.53
N GLY A 188 2.66 -15.37 -18.86
CA GLY A 188 2.23 -15.90 -20.16
C GLY A 188 0.97 -15.26 -20.75
N PRO A 189 -0.14 -15.13 -20.00
CA PRO A 189 -1.37 -14.52 -20.50
C PRO A 189 -1.20 -13.09 -21.05
N PHE A 190 -0.30 -12.31 -20.47
CA PHE A 190 0.01 -10.96 -20.94
C PHE A 190 1.01 -10.99 -22.11
N ILE A 191 2.01 -11.86 -22.05
CA ILE A 191 3.04 -11.96 -23.10
C ILE A 191 2.38 -12.33 -24.43
N SER A 192 1.57 -13.40 -24.46
CA SER A 192 0.89 -13.84 -25.67
C SER A 192 -0.02 -12.74 -26.25
N ARG A 193 -0.73 -11.98 -25.40
CA ARG A 193 -1.56 -10.86 -25.88
C ARG A 193 -0.75 -9.69 -26.41
N ALA A 194 0.39 -9.38 -25.80
CA ALA A 194 1.29 -8.34 -26.31
C ALA A 194 1.89 -8.72 -27.69
N LEU A 195 2.09 -10.01 -27.94
CA LEU A 195 2.60 -10.58 -29.20
C LEU A 195 1.50 -10.86 -30.23
N GLY A 196 0.22 -10.70 -29.89
CA GLY A 196 -0.91 -11.03 -30.76
C GLY A 196 -1.15 -12.53 -30.96
N GLU A 197 -0.62 -13.36 -30.07
CA GLU A 197 -0.79 -14.81 -30.09
C GLU A 197 -2.13 -15.26 -29.51
N SER A 198 -2.61 -16.42 -29.94
CA SER A 198 -3.81 -17.06 -29.39
C SER A 198 -3.61 -17.50 -27.94
N THR A 199 -4.62 -17.30 -27.09
CA THR A 199 -4.59 -17.71 -25.69
C THR A 199 -5.65 -18.78 -25.40
N SER A 200 -5.39 -19.65 -24.41
CA SER A 200 -6.30 -20.74 -24.02
C SER A 200 -6.93 -20.55 -22.64
N ASP A 201 -6.61 -19.47 -21.95
CA ASP A 201 -7.03 -19.19 -20.57
C ASP A 201 -8.56 -19.03 -20.45
N ALA A 202 -9.19 -18.29 -21.35
CA ALA A 202 -10.65 -18.13 -21.37
C ALA A 202 -11.37 -19.45 -21.70
N ALA A 203 -10.84 -20.23 -22.65
CA ALA A 203 -11.40 -21.54 -22.99
C ALA A 203 -11.29 -22.54 -21.82
N LYS A 204 -10.17 -22.51 -21.09
CA LYS A 204 -9.97 -23.30 -19.86
C LYS A 204 -10.96 -22.87 -18.77
N ALA A 205 -11.11 -21.57 -18.53
CA ALA A 205 -12.08 -21.03 -17.58
C ALA A 205 -13.52 -21.42 -17.96
N TRP A 206 -13.89 -21.33 -19.24
CA TRP A 206 -15.20 -21.76 -19.74
C TRP A 206 -15.47 -23.24 -19.44
N LYS A 207 -14.50 -24.10 -19.73
CA LYS A 207 -14.59 -25.55 -19.48
C LYS A 207 -14.78 -25.85 -17.99
N LEU A 208 -14.08 -25.14 -17.11
CA LEU A 208 -14.21 -25.30 -15.65
C LEU A 208 -15.58 -24.84 -15.16
N LEU A 209 -16.06 -23.69 -15.61
CA LEU A 209 -17.35 -23.12 -15.19
C LEU A 209 -18.56 -23.93 -15.70
N THR A 210 -18.43 -24.61 -16.84
CA THR A 210 -19.50 -25.40 -17.46
C THR A 210 -19.39 -26.91 -17.19
N ALA A 211 -18.37 -27.36 -16.46
CA ALA A 211 -18.18 -28.76 -16.16
C ALA A 211 -19.40 -29.36 -15.45
N LYS A 212 -19.82 -30.57 -15.88
CA LYS A 212 -20.99 -31.28 -15.31
C LYS A 212 -20.90 -31.47 -13.79
N ARG A 213 -19.68 -31.62 -13.26
CA ARG A 213 -19.41 -31.63 -11.81
C ARG A 213 -19.17 -30.20 -11.32
N ARG A 214 -20.22 -29.40 -11.21
CA ARG A 214 -20.15 -28.00 -10.72
C ARG A 214 -19.55 -27.84 -9.31
N ARG A 215 -19.46 -28.93 -8.54
CA ARG A 215 -18.85 -28.99 -7.19
C ARG A 215 -17.43 -29.56 -7.18
N ALA A 216 -16.85 -29.90 -8.34
CA ALA A 216 -15.45 -30.30 -8.39
C ALA A 216 -14.58 -29.11 -8.02
N SER A 217 -13.68 -29.29 -7.07
CA SER A 217 -12.73 -28.26 -6.66
C SER A 217 -11.67 -28.01 -7.75
N VAL A 218 -11.09 -26.81 -7.72
CA VAL A 218 -9.93 -26.42 -8.51
C VAL A 218 -8.82 -25.98 -7.57
N SER A 219 -7.58 -26.37 -7.88
CA SER A 219 -6.41 -25.94 -7.13
C SER A 219 -6.17 -24.44 -7.33
N LEU A 220 -5.84 -23.74 -6.25
CA LEU A 220 -5.54 -22.32 -6.24
C LEU A 220 -4.03 -22.08 -6.25
N SER A 221 -3.59 -21.18 -7.13
CA SER A 221 -2.20 -20.72 -7.13
C SER A 221 -2.00 -19.48 -6.26
N SER A 222 -0.78 -19.28 -5.75
CA SER A 222 -0.37 -18.05 -5.05
C SER A 222 -0.48 -16.79 -5.89
N THR A 223 -0.59 -16.95 -7.21
CA THR A 223 -0.79 -15.84 -8.16
C THR A 223 -2.23 -15.36 -8.23
N GLU A 224 -3.18 -16.18 -7.79
CA GLU A 224 -4.62 -15.91 -7.76
C GLU A 224 -5.08 -15.59 -6.34
N LEU A 225 -4.68 -16.41 -5.36
CA LEU A 225 -4.97 -16.19 -3.95
C LEU A 225 -3.67 -15.94 -3.18
N LEU A 226 -3.47 -14.73 -2.63
CA LEU A 226 -2.35 -14.51 -1.71
C LEU A 226 -2.51 -15.42 -0.48
N GLY A 227 -1.41 -16.03 -0.06
CA GLY A 227 -1.39 -16.99 1.03
C GLY A 227 -1.69 -18.43 0.61
N ALA A 228 -2.18 -18.68 -0.61
CA ALA A 228 -2.25 -20.04 -1.13
C ALA A 228 -0.84 -20.57 -1.39
N MET A 229 -0.59 -21.79 -0.96
CA MET A 229 0.57 -22.60 -1.34
C MET A 229 0.08 -23.79 -2.18
N GLU A 230 1.00 -24.51 -2.82
CA GLU A 230 0.65 -25.74 -3.53
C GLU A 230 0.07 -26.77 -2.55
N HIS A 231 0.69 -26.88 -1.37
CA HIS A 231 0.23 -27.68 -0.25
C HIS A 231 0.45 -26.92 1.06
N ASN A 232 -0.42 -27.14 2.05
CA ASN A 232 -0.17 -26.72 3.43
C ASN A 232 0.86 -27.64 4.13
N ALA A 233 1.17 -27.37 5.40
CA ALA A 233 2.12 -28.18 6.17
C ALA A 233 1.69 -29.65 6.35
N GLU A 234 0.41 -29.97 6.16
CA GLU A 234 -0.17 -31.32 6.22
C GLU A 234 -0.31 -31.98 4.84
N GLY A 235 0.20 -31.34 3.77
CA GLY A 235 0.12 -31.86 2.41
C GLY A 235 -1.21 -31.60 1.68
N VAL A 236 -2.14 -30.86 2.28
CA VAL A 236 -3.46 -30.56 1.70
C VAL A 236 -3.34 -29.41 0.68
N SER A 237 -3.85 -29.63 -0.52
CA SER A 237 -3.92 -28.62 -1.58
C SER A 237 -4.88 -27.49 -1.21
N PHE A 238 -4.54 -26.26 -1.59
CA PHE A 238 -5.49 -25.15 -1.52
C PHE A 238 -6.46 -25.26 -2.69
N GLU A 239 -7.73 -25.43 -2.39
CA GLU A 239 -8.78 -25.73 -3.36
C GLU A 239 -9.99 -24.83 -3.18
N ASP A 240 -10.71 -24.58 -4.26
CA ASP A 240 -11.92 -23.76 -4.26
C ASP A 240 -12.92 -24.20 -5.34
N LEU A 241 -14.16 -23.70 -5.31
CA LEU A 241 -15.14 -23.95 -6.36
C LEU A 241 -14.78 -23.17 -7.63
N PRO A 242 -15.06 -23.70 -8.84
CA PRO A 242 -14.73 -23.02 -10.10
C PRO A 242 -15.32 -21.60 -10.19
N ARG A 243 -16.53 -21.39 -9.65
CA ARG A 243 -17.21 -20.09 -9.65
C ARG A 243 -16.53 -19.06 -8.74
N THR A 244 -16.01 -19.47 -7.60
CA THR A 244 -15.36 -18.58 -6.62
C THR A 244 -13.90 -18.34 -7.03
N ALA A 245 -13.19 -19.38 -7.46
CA ALA A 245 -11.84 -19.26 -8.02
C ALA A 245 -11.80 -18.30 -9.21
N PHE A 246 -12.85 -18.29 -10.05
CA PHE A 246 -13.00 -17.34 -11.15
C PHE A 246 -12.93 -15.86 -10.69
N LEU A 247 -13.48 -15.54 -9.51
CA LEU A 247 -13.44 -14.18 -8.96
C LEU A 247 -12.03 -13.71 -8.63
N LEU A 248 -11.11 -14.64 -8.33
CA LEU A 248 -9.75 -14.33 -7.92
C LEU A 248 -8.89 -13.72 -9.04
N HIS A 249 -9.36 -13.76 -10.28
CA HIS A 249 -8.73 -13.06 -11.39
C HIS A 249 -8.90 -11.53 -11.32
N PHE A 250 -9.91 -11.04 -10.58
CA PHE A 250 -10.37 -9.65 -10.68
C PHE A 250 -10.05 -8.78 -9.47
N TRP A 251 -9.74 -9.36 -8.30
CA TRP A 251 -9.43 -8.59 -7.09
C TRP A 251 -8.25 -7.62 -7.25
N PRO A 252 -7.20 -7.88 -8.08
CA PRO A 252 -6.10 -6.94 -8.24
C PRO A 252 -6.51 -5.59 -8.84
N TYR A 253 -7.70 -5.51 -9.46
CA TYR A 253 -8.22 -4.30 -10.09
C TYR A 253 -8.99 -3.37 -9.14
N VAL A 254 -9.26 -3.81 -7.91
CA VAL A 254 -9.88 -2.98 -6.86
C VAL A 254 -8.97 -2.73 -5.66
N THR A 255 -7.92 -3.54 -5.52
CA THR A 255 -6.88 -3.39 -4.50
C THR A 255 -6.11 -2.09 -4.66
N GLN A 256 -5.92 -1.38 -3.56
CA GLN A 256 -5.05 -0.21 -3.53
C GLN A 256 -3.61 -0.60 -3.22
N VAL A 257 -2.69 0.00 -3.97
CA VAL A 257 -1.26 -0.31 -3.93
C VAL A 257 -0.50 0.87 -3.32
N TYR A 258 0.25 0.58 -2.26
CA TYR A 258 1.11 1.53 -1.57
C TYR A 258 2.52 0.97 -1.40
N VAL A 259 3.43 1.81 -0.96
CA VAL A 259 4.86 1.53 -0.86
C VAL A 259 5.33 1.86 0.55
N PRO A 260 5.45 0.84 1.42
CA PRO A 260 5.93 1.07 2.77
C PRO A 260 7.42 1.41 2.77
N ARG A 261 7.80 2.29 3.68
CA ARG A 261 9.19 2.69 3.91
C ARG A 261 9.74 1.99 5.14
N THR A 262 10.96 1.50 5.02
CA THR A 262 11.75 1.05 6.17
C THR A 262 12.60 2.22 6.63
N LEU A 263 12.61 2.49 7.94
CA LEU A 263 13.48 3.49 8.54
C LEU A 263 14.76 2.81 9.02
N VAL A 264 15.91 3.37 8.63
CA VAL A 264 17.23 2.91 9.07
C VAL A 264 17.98 4.10 9.61
N VAL A 265 18.55 3.96 10.81
CA VAL A 265 19.46 4.96 11.36
C VAL A 265 20.85 4.69 10.82
N LYS A 266 21.38 5.59 10.00
CA LYS A 266 22.78 5.57 9.53
C LYS A 266 23.39 6.95 9.77
N GLU A 267 24.65 6.98 10.20
CA GLU A 267 25.40 8.23 10.41
C GLU A 267 24.62 9.26 11.26
N ARG A 268 23.93 8.77 12.31
CA ARG A 268 23.11 9.60 13.21
C ARG A 268 21.98 10.38 12.49
N ARG A 269 21.48 9.84 11.37
CA ARG A 269 20.32 10.36 10.62
C ARG A 269 19.34 9.23 10.32
N VAL A 270 18.06 9.56 10.25
CA VAL A 270 17.02 8.62 9.81
C VAL A 270 16.95 8.65 8.29
N LEU A 271 17.28 7.54 7.66
CA LEU A 271 17.07 7.30 6.23
C LEU A 271 15.79 6.48 6.05
N SER A 272 15.06 6.75 4.96
CA SER A 272 13.84 6.01 4.62
C SER A 272 13.97 5.39 3.24
N ASP A 273 13.93 4.06 3.18
CA ASP A 273 14.03 3.32 1.92
C ASP A 273 12.70 2.63 1.59
N PRO A 274 12.17 2.77 0.36
CA PRO A 274 11.02 2.01 -0.10
C PRO A 274 11.31 0.50 -0.07
N ARG A 275 10.42 -0.31 0.51
CA ARG A 275 10.60 -1.75 0.59
C ARG A 275 9.32 -2.50 0.21
N GLY A 276 9.29 -3.05 -1.00
CA GLY A 276 8.16 -3.82 -1.49
C GLY A 276 6.89 -2.99 -1.72
N TYR A 277 5.73 -3.64 -1.58
CA TYR A 277 4.40 -3.09 -1.79
C TYR A 277 3.47 -3.50 -0.65
N ALA A 278 2.60 -2.59 -0.23
CA ALA A 278 1.48 -2.86 0.66
C ALA A 278 0.20 -2.88 -0.18
N LEU A 279 -0.56 -3.98 -0.08
CA LEU A 279 -1.81 -4.18 -0.79
C LEU A 279 -2.95 -4.07 0.22
N ALA A 280 -3.83 -3.08 0.06
CA ALA A 280 -5.05 -2.95 0.83
C ALA A 280 -6.21 -3.56 0.01
N ILE A 281 -6.61 -4.78 0.37
CA ILE A 281 -7.66 -5.54 -0.30
C ILE A 281 -8.99 -5.27 0.43
N PRO A 282 -9.97 -4.62 -0.21
CA PRO A 282 -11.21 -4.24 0.46
C PRO A 282 -12.09 -5.45 0.74
N ASP A 283 -12.52 -5.60 1.99
CA ASP A 283 -13.59 -6.52 2.35
C ASP A 283 -14.95 -5.86 2.05
N VAL A 284 -15.44 -6.05 0.82
CA VAL A 284 -16.60 -5.33 0.29
C VAL A 284 -17.89 -5.71 1.03
N ALA A 285 -18.57 -4.71 1.60
CA ALA A 285 -19.84 -4.87 2.33
C ALA A 285 -21.07 -4.54 1.46
N ARG A 286 -20.98 -3.49 0.64
CA ARG A 286 -22.07 -3.04 -0.27
C ARG A 286 -21.57 -2.95 -1.70
N LEU A 287 -21.79 -4.02 -2.47
CA LEU A 287 -21.21 -4.23 -3.81
C LEU A 287 -21.56 -3.11 -4.80
N ARG A 288 -22.86 -2.85 -5.03
CA ARG A 288 -23.30 -1.80 -5.98
C ARG A 288 -22.72 -0.45 -5.60
N THR A 289 -22.91 -0.04 -4.34
CA THR A 289 -22.45 1.28 -3.87
C THR A 289 -20.92 1.40 -3.94
N PHE A 290 -20.18 0.37 -3.52
CA PHE A 290 -18.72 0.34 -3.62
C PHE A 290 -18.23 0.50 -5.06
N CYS A 291 -18.82 -0.21 -6.02
CA CYS A 291 -18.49 -0.12 -7.44
C CYS A 291 -18.86 1.24 -8.08
N GLU A 292 -19.68 2.07 -7.44
CA GLU A 292 -19.99 3.44 -7.87
C GLU A 292 -19.09 4.50 -7.22
N VAL A 293 -18.65 4.24 -5.99
CA VAL A 293 -17.80 5.15 -5.20
C VAL A 293 -16.34 5.00 -5.59
N LEU A 294 -15.82 3.77 -5.69
CA LEU A 294 -14.39 3.51 -5.89
C LEU A 294 -13.83 4.23 -7.12
N PRO A 295 -14.40 4.12 -8.34
CA PRO A 295 -13.83 4.78 -9.52
C PRO A 295 -13.67 6.28 -9.36
N ARG A 296 -14.68 6.94 -8.75
CA ARG A 296 -14.66 8.39 -8.49
C ARG A 296 -13.66 8.77 -7.41
N ALA A 297 -13.51 7.91 -6.39
CA ALA A 297 -12.53 8.11 -5.33
C ALA A 297 -11.10 8.02 -5.89
N LEU A 298 -10.82 7.07 -6.79
CA LEU A 298 -9.49 6.89 -7.40
C LEU A 298 -9.07 8.05 -8.30
N LEU A 299 -10.02 8.72 -8.96
CA LEU A 299 -9.79 9.96 -9.70
C LEU A 299 -9.47 11.15 -8.80
N GLY A 300 -9.75 11.07 -7.50
CA GLY A 300 -9.43 12.11 -6.51
C GLY A 300 -8.03 11.97 -5.88
N ARG A 301 -7.21 11.03 -6.35
CA ARG A 301 -5.83 10.84 -5.83
C ARG A 301 -4.89 11.94 -6.31
N GLY A 302 -3.85 12.19 -5.54
CA GLY A 302 -2.81 13.16 -5.87
C GLY A 302 -2.01 12.76 -7.11
N THR A 303 -1.52 13.78 -7.81
CA THR A 303 -0.78 13.65 -9.08
C THR A 303 0.72 13.86 -8.91
N ALA A 304 1.16 14.41 -7.77
CA ALA A 304 2.55 14.71 -7.46
C ALA A 304 3.41 13.43 -7.39
N LEU A 305 4.65 13.53 -7.87
CA LEU A 305 5.63 12.45 -7.87
C LEU A 305 6.68 12.64 -6.77
N ARG A 306 7.12 11.54 -6.19
CA ARG A 306 8.35 11.43 -5.41
C ARG A 306 9.27 10.41 -6.07
N GLY A 307 10.30 10.92 -6.76
CA GLY A 307 11.09 10.10 -7.68
C GLY A 307 10.23 9.67 -8.88
N PHE A 308 9.95 8.38 -9.01
CA PHE A 308 9.17 7.80 -10.12
C PHE A 308 7.82 7.22 -9.67
N ARG A 309 7.39 7.50 -8.44
CA ARG A 309 6.16 6.97 -7.82
C ARG A 309 5.24 8.12 -7.38
N PRO A 310 3.92 7.93 -7.36
CA PRO A 310 3.01 8.89 -6.74
C PRO A 310 3.42 9.17 -5.30
N GLN A 311 3.52 10.44 -4.91
CA GLN A 311 3.93 10.83 -3.56
C GLN A 311 2.99 10.25 -2.49
N GLU A 312 1.68 10.27 -2.74
CA GLU A 312 0.66 9.72 -1.85
C GLU A 312 0.70 8.18 -1.74
N SER A 313 1.41 7.48 -2.62
CA SER A 313 1.58 6.03 -2.49
C SER A 313 2.58 5.64 -1.39
N MET A 314 3.37 6.60 -0.91
CA MET A 314 4.45 6.35 0.04
C MET A 314 3.92 6.34 1.47
N VAL A 315 3.94 5.18 2.12
CA VAL A 315 3.45 4.99 3.50
C VAL A 315 4.61 4.64 4.44
N ASP A 316 4.46 4.94 5.72
CA ASP A 316 5.41 4.57 6.78
C ASP A 316 5.15 3.15 7.30
N LEU A 317 3.89 2.67 7.27
CA LEU A 317 3.54 1.30 7.66
C LEU A 317 2.76 0.59 6.55
N ALA A 318 2.83 -0.74 6.49
CA ALA A 318 1.99 -1.49 5.54
C ALA A 318 0.50 -1.32 5.86
N VAL A 319 0.11 -1.44 7.13
CA VAL A 319 -1.29 -1.25 7.60
C VAL A 319 -1.85 0.14 7.33
N GLU A 320 -1.00 1.15 7.18
CA GLU A 320 -1.40 2.51 6.78
C GLU A 320 -2.11 2.54 5.42
N SER A 321 -1.82 1.59 4.54
CA SER A 321 -2.50 1.46 3.25
C SER A 321 -4.03 1.34 3.38
N ALA A 322 -4.50 0.67 4.43
CA ALA A 322 -5.92 0.55 4.73
C ALA A 322 -6.52 1.88 5.21
N LEU A 323 -5.85 2.60 6.11
CA LEU A 323 -6.26 3.93 6.55
C LEU A 323 -6.32 4.93 5.39
N MET A 324 -5.30 4.92 4.52
CA MET A 324 -5.25 5.74 3.31
C MET A 324 -6.40 5.44 2.36
N THR A 325 -6.69 4.16 2.14
CA THR A 325 -7.81 3.74 1.29
C THR A 325 -9.15 4.16 1.90
N GLY A 326 -9.31 4.01 3.21
CA GLY A 326 -10.51 4.44 3.91
C GLY A 326 -10.72 5.94 3.86
N GLN A 327 -9.67 6.72 4.07
CA GLN A 327 -9.71 8.17 3.93
C GLN A 327 -10.10 8.60 2.51
N LEU A 328 -9.61 7.89 1.48
CA LEU A 328 -9.95 8.19 0.08
C LEU A 328 -11.44 7.98 -0.19
N LEU A 329 -11.98 6.83 0.22
CA LEU A 329 -13.40 6.50 0.05
C LEU A 329 -14.29 7.45 0.88
N ARG A 330 -13.90 7.74 2.12
CA ARG A 330 -14.62 8.68 3.00
C ARG A 330 -14.68 10.07 2.40
N ARG A 331 -13.56 10.63 1.93
CA ARG A 331 -13.54 11.94 1.27
C ARG A 331 -14.50 12.01 0.09
N ARG A 332 -14.71 10.90 -0.63
CA ARG A 332 -15.68 10.84 -1.71
C ARG A 332 -17.12 10.78 -1.20
N LEU A 333 -17.40 9.98 -0.18
CA LEU A 333 -18.72 9.88 0.44
C LEU A 333 -19.18 11.20 1.07
N SER A 334 -18.30 11.91 1.79
CA SER A 334 -18.63 13.20 2.39
C SER A 334 -18.97 14.29 1.36
N LYS A 335 -18.58 14.11 0.08
CA LYS A 335 -18.93 15.03 -1.02
C LYS A 335 -20.22 14.64 -1.76
N ALA A 336 -20.75 13.44 -1.53
CA ALA A 336 -22.03 13.02 -2.09
C ALA A 336 -23.11 13.33 -1.07
N GLU A 337 -24.12 14.12 -1.44
CA GLU A 337 -25.26 14.43 -0.58
C GLU A 337 -25.90 13.12 -0.07
N GLY A 338 -26.16 13.01 1.24
CA GLY A 338 -26.79 11.83 1.86
C GLY A 338 -25.91 10.93 2.74
N ALA A 339 -24.75 11.42 3.20
CA ALA A 339 -23.89 10.88 4.28
C ALA A 339 -24.11 9.39 4.65
N LEU A 340 -23.89 8.47 3.70
CA LEU A 340 -23.72 7.06 4.06
C LEU A 340 -22.43 6.92 4.88
N ALA A 341 -22.52 6.31 6.06
CA ALA A 341 -21.35 6.03 6.88
C ALA A 341 -20.35 5.18 6.07
N TYR A 342 -19.07 5.54 6.09
CA TYR A 342 -18.01 4.82 5.37
C TYR A 342 -17.91 3.34 5.79
N SER A 343 -18.20 3.04 7.07
CA SER A 343 -18.33 1.68 7.62
C SER A 343 -19.42 0.84 6.96
N SER A 344 -20.29 1.45 6.13
CA SER A 344 -21.29 0.72 5.34
C SER A 344 -20.76 0.22 3.99
N LEU A 345 -19.60 0.67 3.50
CA LEU A 345 -19.09 0.23 2.18
C LEU A 345 -18.18 -0.99 2.25
N VAL A 346 -17.32 -1.06 3.27
CA VAL A 346 -16.33 -2.10 3.47
C VAL A 346 -16.34 -2.50 4.95
N TRP A 347 -16.26 -3.80 5.23
CA TRP A 347 -16.11 -4.32 6.60
C TRP A 347 -14.70 -4.08 7.15
N GLY A 348 -13.71 -3.97 6.26
CA GLY A 348 -12.31 -3.78 6.60
C GLY A 348 -11.41 -4.01 5.41
N TYR A 349 -10.14 -4.28 5.69
CA TYR A 349 -9.12 -4.57 4.69
C TYR A 349 -8.25 -5.73 5.12
N ASP A 350 -8.00 -6.64 4.19
CA ASP A 350 -6.85 -7.52 4.31
C ASP A 350 -5.63 -6.79 3.74
N VAL A 351 -4.60 -6.62 4.56
CA VAL A 351 -3.36 -5.92 4.22
C VAL A 351 -2.23 -6.92 4.07
N PHE A 352 -1.61 -6.94 2.89
CA PHE A 352 -0.42 -7.75 2.61
C PHE A 352 0.79 -6.86 2.30
N HIS A 353 1.91 -7.12 2.97
CA HIS A 353 3.21 -6.52 2.65
C HIS A 353 4.05 -7.52 1.88
N LEU A 354 4.26 -7.28 0.58
CA LEU A 354 4.97 -8.18 -0.33
C LEU A 354 6.24 -7.54 -0.86
N GLY A 355 7.30 -8.32 -1.03
CA GLY A 355 8.57 -7.88 -1.60
C GLY A 355 9.20 -8.96 -2.47
N LYS A 356 9.97 -8.55 -3.49
CA LYS A 356 10.76 -9.48 -4.29
C LYS A 356 12.19 -9.53 -3.74
N ASP A 357 12.58 -10.69 -3.24
CA ASP A 357 13.93 -10.97 -2.75
C ASP A 357 14.57 -11.99 -3.70
N GLY A 358 15.37 -11.50 -4.66
CA GLY A 358 15.93 -12.32 -5.74
C GLY A 358 14.84 -12.86 -6.66
N ASN A 359 14.74 -14.19 -6.78
CA ASN A 359 13.70 -14.85 -7.58
C ASN A 359 12.41 -15.13 -6.81
N ASN A 360 12.40 -14.92 -5.49
CA ASN A 360 11.27 -15.26 -4.64
C ASN A 360 10.44 -14.02 -4.29
N VAL A 361 9.13 -14.21 -4.23
CA VAL A 361 8.20 -13.21 -3.68
C VAL A 361 7.96 -13.57 -2.23
N ARG A 362 8.35 -12.68 -1.31
CA ARG A 362 8.18 -12.86 0.12
C ARG A 362 7.02 -12.05 0.65
N THR A 363 6.27 -12.66 1.56
CA THR A 363 5.30 -11.96 2.41
C THR A 363 6.00 -11.52 3.68
N HIS A 364 6.22 -10.21 3.84
CA HIS A 364 6.80 -9.62 5.04
C HIS A 364 5.77 -9.46 6.17
N GLY A 365 4.49 -9.43 5.83
CA GLY A 365 3.40 -9.38 6.79
C GLY A 365 2.04 -9.54 6.10
N ALA A 366 1.08 -10.10 6.82
CA ALA A 366 -0.32 -10.18 6.45
C ALA A 366 -1.16 -9.89 7.69
N SER A 367 -2.17 -9.04 7.57
CA SER A 367 -3.03 -8.66 8.70
C SER A 367 -4.39 -8.19 8.19
N ARG A 368 -5.45 -8.52 8.93
CA ARG A 368 -6.75 -7.87 8.77
C ARG A 368 -6.81 -6.59 9.59
N PHE A 369 -7.41 -5.55 9.04
CA PHE A 369 -7.55 -4.26 9.70
C PHE A 369 -8.90 -3.62 9.39
N GLU A 370 -9.61 -3.22 10.44
CA GLU A 370 -10.97 -2.66 10.37
C GLU A 370 -10.93 -1.22 10.89
N PRO A 371 -10.71 -0.23 10.01
CA PRO A 371 -10.57 1.16 10.45
C PRO A 371 -11.91 1.75 10.92
N GLU A 372 -11.92 2.24 12.14
CA GLU A 372 -13.00 3.08 12.67
C GLU A 372 -13.00 4.46 12.01
N VAL A 373 -14.16 5.12 12.03
CA VAL A 373 -14.38 6.45 11.43
C VAL A 373 -13.44 7.47 12.09
N GLU A 374 -13.39 7.47 13.41
CA GLU A 374 -12.55 8.32 14.25
C GLU A 374 -11.06 8.08 13.97
N MET A 375 -10.69 6.83 13.73
CA MET A 375 -9.31 6.46 13.41
C MET A 375 -8.87 7.01 12.04
N VAL A 376 -9.76 6.99 11.04
CA VAL A 376 -9.50 7.58 9.73
C VAL A 376 -9.34 9.11 9.83
N ASP A 377 -10.14 9.76 10.67
CA ASP A 377 -10.04 11.22 10.90
C ASP A 377 -8.76 11.59 11.66
N ALA A 378 -8.44 10.85 12.72
CA ALA A 378 -7.20 11.01 13.46
C ALA A 378 -5.99 10.80 12.55
N TYR A 379 -6.03 9.80 11.66
CA TYR A 379 -4.99 9.57 10.66
C TYR A 379 -4.83 10.78 9.72
N ALA A 380 -5.93 11.32 9.21
CA ALA A 380 -5.90 12.50 8.34
C ALA A 380 -5.23 13.71 9.03
N ALA A 381 -5.50 13.91 10.32
CA ALA A 381 -4.87 14.96 11.11
C ALA A 381 -3.37 14.73 11.32
N LEU A 382 -2.92 13.48 11.52
CA LEU A 382 -1.50 13.13 11.65
C LEU A 382 -0.73 13.37 10.35
N GLN A 383 -1.28 12.98 9.20
CA GLN A 383 -0.58 13.07 7.91
C GLN A 383 -0.22 14.51 7.53
N GLY A 384 -1.13 15.46 7.80
CA GLY A 384 -0.93 16.87 7.46
C GLY A 384 0.02 17.64 8.38
N SER A 385 0.45 17.05 9.51
CA SER A 385 1.09 17.81 10.60
C SER A 385 2.45 17.31 11.04
N LEU A 386 2.69 16.00 10.99
CA LEU A 386 3.94 15.41 11.46
C LEU A 386 4.94 15.24 10.31
N LYS A 387 6.13 15.82 10.47
CA LYS A 387 7.18 15.84 9.45
C LYS A 387 8.21 14.73 9.63
N ASP A 388 8.63 14.48 10.86
CA ASP A 388 9.64 13.49 11.20
C ASP A 388 9.13 12.06 10.99
N ALA A 389 9.88 11.27 10.24
CA ALA A 389 9.44 9.94 9.83
C ALA A 389 9.42 8.96 11.00
N LEU A 390 10.36 9.06 11.96
CA LEU A 390 10.43 8.18 13.11
C LEU A 390 9.30 8.50 14.10
N PHE A 391 9.06 9.79 14.34
CA PHE A 391 7.98 10.27 15.17
C PHE A 391 6.61 9.89 14.61
N ARG A 392 6.35 10.23 13.32
CA ARG A 392 5.09 9.91 12.65
C ARG A 392 4.82 8.41 12.62
N ARG A 393 5.82 7.58 12.32
CA ARG A 393 5.69 6.11 12.32
C ARG A 393 5.28 5.59 13.71
N THR A 394 5.86 6.14 14.78
CA THR A 394 5.56 5.72 16.16
C THR A 394 4.12 6.09 16.53
N CYS A 395 3.72 7.34 16.26
CA CYS A 395 2.33 7.78 16.49
C CYS A 395 1.33 6.97 15.68
N LEU A 396 1.65 6.66 14.42
CA LEU A 396 0.79 5.86 13.56
C LEU A 396 0.64 4.41 14.06
N LEU A 397 1.72 3.81 14.56
CA LEU A 397 1.66 2.49 15.20
C LEU A 397 0.73 2.51 16.42
N ASN A 398 0.77 3.59 17.21
CA ASN A 398 -0.09 3.74 18.37
C ASN A 398 -1.55 3.97 18.00
N LEU A 399 -1.82 4.78 16.96
CA LEU A 399 -3.17 4.95 16.43
C LEU A 399 -3.78 3.60 16.01
N VAL A 400 -3.05 2.83 15.22
CA VAL A 400 -3.50 1.51 14.74
C VAL A 400 -3.69 0.51 15.88
N LYS A 401 -2.87 0.59 16.93
CA LYS A 401 -2.94 -0.30 18.10
C LYS A 401 -3.83 0.22 19.23
N GLN A 402 -4.50 1.36 19.02
CA GLN A 402 -5.31 2.05 20.05
C GLN A 402 -4.54 2.26 21.37
N ARG A 403 -3.28 2.70 21.27
CA ARG A 403 -2.42 3.02 22.41
C ARG A 403 -2.29 4.54 22.57
N PRO A 404 -1.89 5.03 23.76
CA PRO A 404 -1.51 6.42 23.92
C PRO A 404 -0.49 6.85 22.86
N TRP A 405 -0.61 8.06 22.34
CA TRP A 405 0.20 8.52 21.20
C TRP A 405 1.70 8.49 21.49
N TYR A 406 2.09 8.64 22.77
CA TYR A 406 3.46 8.64 23.25
C TYR A 406 4.03 7.23 23.52
N ALA A 407 3.23 6.17 23.43
CA ALA A 407 3.70 4.81 23.73
C ALA A 407 4.83 4.37 22.78
N GLY A 408 5.82 3.63 23.28
CA GLY A 408 6.93 3.13 22.47
C GLY A 408 8.03 4.16 22.16
N PHE A 409 7.86 5.44 22.52
CA PHE A 409 8.93 6.42 22.42
C PHE A 409 10.06 6.15 23.42
N ASP A 410 9.80 5.50 24.56
CA ASP A 410 10.81 4.94 25.47
C ASP A 410 11.85 4.10 24.72
N ARG A 411 11.38 3.17 23.86
CA ARG A 411 12.24 2.31 23.06
C ARG A 411 12.96 3.10 21.98
N VAL A 412 12.29 4.08 21.36
CA VAL A 412 12.93 4.98 20.39
C VAL A 412 14.10 5.71 21.04
N PHE A 413 13.88 6.29 22.22
CA PHE A 413 14.93 6.97 22.97
C PHE A 413 16.00 6.01 23.44
N ALA A 414 15.67 4.79 23.88
CA ALA A 414 16.67 3.82 24.32
C ALA A 414 17.60 3.37 23.18
N THR A 415 17.02 3.08 22.01
CA THR A 415 17.74 2.41 20.89
C THR A 415 18.32 3.37 19.86
N SER A 416 17.91 4.64 19.87
CA SER A 416 18.37 5.63 18.88
C SER A 416 19.38 6.62 19.47
N PRO A 417 20.34 7.12 18.68
CA PRO A 417 21.15 8.27 19.07
C PRO A 417 20.28 9.50 19.36
N HIS A 418 20.70 10.38 20.26
CA HIS A 418 19.92 11.58 20.60
C HIS A 418 19.83 12.57 19.43
N GLU A 419 20.76 12.51 18.47
CA GLU A 419 20.82 13.34 17.28
C GLU A 419 19.63 13.13 16.33
N VAL A 420 19.04 11.93 16.32
CA VAL A 420 17.83 11.62 15.51
C VAL A 420 16.52 11.88 16.27
N THR A 421 16.60 12.27 17.54
CA THR A 421 15.45 12.62 18.36
C THR A 421 15.57 14.08 18.78
N LEU A 422 16.14 14.38 19.95
CA LEU A 422 16.34 15.74 20.44
C LEU A 422 17.14 16.62 19.47
N GLY A 423 18.17 16.08 18.82
CA GLY A 423 18.98 16.84 17.84
C GLY A 423 18.25 17.14 16.52
N ALA A 424 17.20 16.39 16.19
CA ALA A 424 16.49 16.53 14.93
C ALA A 424 15.39 17.61 15.05
N MET A 425 15.53 18.71 14.30
CA MET A 425 14.56 19.83 14.33
C MET A 425 13.12 19.35 14.04
N ALA A 426 12.93 18.47 13.06
CA ALA A 426 11.61 17.95 12.72
C ALA A 426 10.99 17.15 13.87
N PHE A 427 11.77 16.31 14.55
CA PHE A 427 11.31 15.55 15.71
C PHE A 427 10.92 16.48 16.87
N ARG A 428 11.72 17.51 17.16
CA ARG A 428 11.39 18.53 18.17
C ARG A 428 10.08 19.25 17.87
N GLN A 429 9.89 19.65 16.60
CA GLN A 429 8.68 20.30 16.14
C GLN A 429 7.45 19.39 16.32
N ASP A 430 7.56 18.13 15.89
CA ASP A 430 6.47 17.16 15.98
C ASP A 430 6.12 16.80 17.43
N ALA A 431 7.13 16.66 18.31
CA ALA A 431 6.93 16.46 19.74
C ALA A 431 6.18 17.64 20.37
N ARG A 432 6.58 18.87 20.03
CA ARG A 432 5.92 20.09 20.50
C ARG A 432 4.47 20.17 20.04
N LEU A 433 4.22 19.98 18.74
CA LEU A 433 2.86 19.99 18.18
C LEU A 433 1.96 18.94 18.81
N SER A 434 2.49 17.75 19.09
CA SER A 434 1.71 16.66 19.68
C SER A 434 1.33 16.95 21.14
N LEU A 435 2.27 17.47 21.93
CA LEU A 435 2.01 17.92 23.31
C LEU A 435 1.02 19.09 23.34
N GLU A 436 1.19 20.10 22.49
CA GLU A 436 0.31 21.27 22.40
C GLU A 436 -1.12 20.90 21.95
N ARG A 437 -1.30 19.95 21.03
CA ARG A 437 -2.64 19.47 20.64
C ARG A 437 -3.42 18.90 21.82
N HIS A 438 -2.73 18.16 22.68
CA HIS A 438 -3.33 17.58 23.87
C HIS A 438 -3.52 18.64 24.98
N MET A 439 -2.97 19.85 24.82
CA MET A 439 -3.34 21.02 25.64
C MET A 439 -4.70 21.61 25.22
N HIS A 440 -5.00 21.63 23.92
CA HIS A 440 -6.17 22.32 23.38
C HIS A 440 -7.43 21.46 23.23
N MET A 441 -7.31 20.12 23.14
CA MET A 441 -8.48 19.24 23.09
C MET A 441 -9.28 19.23 24.40
N ASP A 442 -8.61 19.43 25.54
CA ASP A 442 -9.25 19.49 26.85
C ASP A 442 -10.00 20.82 27.10
N SER A 443 -9.58 21.91 26.45
CA SER A 443 -10.22 23.23 26.60
C SER A 443 -11.55 23.41 25.85
N ASN A 444 -11.91 22.51 24.92
CA ASN A 444 -13.16 22.56 24.15
C ASN A 444 -14.29 21.72 24.76
N ALA A 445 -14.06 21.05 25.90
CA ALA A 445 -15.11 20.40 26.67
C ALA A 445 -15.89 21.46 27.48
N SER A 446 -17.21 21.35 27.56
CA SER A 446 -18.13 22.29 28.24
C SER A 446 -17.94 22.40 29.76
N SER A 447 -16.85 21.84 30.31
CA SER A 447 -16.47 21.88 31.71
C SER A 447 -14.95 22.00 31.78
N PRO A 448 -14.38 22.79 32.71
CA PRO A 448 -12.93 22.87 32.89
C PRO A 448 -12.41 21.50 33.32
N SER A 449 -11.92 20.71 32.38
CA SER A 449 -11.27 19.43 32.68
C SER A 449 -9.90 19.72 33.28
N ALA A 450 -9.54 18.95 34.32
CA ALA A 450 -8.22 19.06 34.93
C ALA A 450 -7.13 18.74 33.88
N PRO A 451 -6.03 19.51 33.83
CA PRO A 451 -5.01 19.37 32.78
C PRO A 451 -4.47 17.95 32.72
N SER A 452 -4.33 17.39 31.52
CA SER A 452 -3.82 16.04 31.33
C SER A 452 -2.37 15.88 31.80
N LEU A 453 -1.92 14.64 31.99
CA LEU A 453 -0.57 14.36 32.51
C LEU A 453 0.51 14.88 31.55
N GLU A 454 0.25 14.79 30.25
CA GLU A 454 1.08 15.30 29.18
C GLU A 454 1.29 16.82 29.30
N GLN A 455 0.24 17.56 29.64
CA GLN A 455 0.31 19.02 29.82
C GLN A 455 1.17 19.37 31.04
N LEU A 456 0.96 18.68 32.17
CA LEU A 456 1.71 18.91 33.40
C LEU A 456 3.21 18.63 33.20
N VAL A 457 3.55 17.50 32.59
CA VAL A 457 4.95 17.13 32.31
C VAL A 457 5.60 18.12 31.33
N PHE A 458 4.85 18.55 30.30
CA PHE A 458 5.36 19.54 29.35
C PHE A 458 5.62 20.90 30.00
N GLN A 459 4.73 21.36 30.87
CA GLN A 459 4.89 22.58 31.65
C GLN A 459 6.11 22.51 32.57
N VAL A 460 6.27 21.41 33.31
CA VAL A 460 7.40 21.22 34.23
C VAL A 460 8.73 21.25 33.48
N ALA A 461 8.84 20.48 32.39
CA ALA A 461 10.06 20.45 31.59
C ALA A 461 10.36 21.81 30.95
N ARG A 462 9.34 22.51 30.41
CA ARG A 462 9.47 23.85 29.83
C ARG A 462 9.97 24.85 30.86
N HIS A 463 9.36 24.88 32.04
CA HIS A 463 9.73 25.82 33.10
C HIS A 463 11.16 25.55 33.60
N TYR A 464 11.51 24.28 33.81
CA TYR A 464 12.88 23.89 34.14
C TYR A 464 13.91 24.42 33.13
N VAL A 465 13.69 24.17 31.83
CA VAL A 465 14.63 24.60 30.78
C VAL A 465 14.77 26.12 30.76
N LEU A 466 13.65 26.86 30.83
CA LEU A 466 13.66 28.33 30.77
C LEU A 466 14.34 28.96 31.99
N VAL A 467 14.02 28.50 33.21
CA VAL A 467 14.63 29.05 34.44
C VAL A 467 16.11 28.69 34.54
N LYS A 468 16.51 27.46 34.15
CA LYS A 468 17.93 27.10 34.12
C LYS A 468 18.71 27.90 33.08
N LEU A 469 18.13 28.15 31.91
CA LEU A 469 18.72 29.01 30.88
C LEU A 469 18.95 30.42 31.41
N GLU A 470 17.95 31.01 32.07
CA GLU A 470 18.06 32.33 32.68
C GLU A 470 19.12 32.35 33.79
N ARG A 471 19.08 31.41 34.74
CA ARG A 471 20.04 31.38 35.86
C ARG A 471 21.49 31.16 35.41
N LYS A 472 21.73 30.26 34.45
CA LYS A 472 23.08 29.86 34.02
C LYS A 472 23.67 30.80 32.98
N HIS A 473 22.84 31.34 32.09
CA HIS A 473 23.30 32.11 30.94
C HIS A 473 22.80 33.56 30.91
N LYS A 474 21.93 33.97 31.85
CA LYS A 474 21.33 35.31 31.92
C LYS A 474 20.58 35.70 30.63
N LEU A 475 20.01 34.71 29.94
CA LEU A 475 19.28 34.90 28.69
C LEU A 475 17.77 34.75 28.91
N ARG A 476 17.01 35.80 28.58
CA ARG A 476 15.53 35.81 28.55
C ARG A 476 15.04 36.08 27.13
N TRP A 477 13.94 35.43 26.74
CA TRP A 477 13.38 35.56 25.39
C TRP A 477 13.04 37.01 25.02
N ASP A 478 12.38 37.74 25.92
CA ASP A 478 11.94 39.12 25.64
C ASP A 478 13.10 40.09 25.39
N ALA A 479 14.28 39.79 25.91
CA ALA A 479 15.49 40.60 25.71
C ALA A 479 16.26 40.25 24.43
N VAL A 480 15.95 39.12 23.77
CA VAL A 480 16.74 38.60 22.63
C VAL A 480 15.92 38.38 21.35
N LYS A 481 14.59 38.49 21.41
CA LYS A 481 13.69 38.15 20.30
C LYS A 481 13.92 38.99 19.03
N ASP A 482 14.35 40.24 19.21
CA ASP A 482 14.52 41.23 18.14
C ASP A 482 15.94 41.24 17.55
N ASP A 483 16.92 40.57 18.18
CA ASP A 483 18.30 40.44 17.70
C ASP A 483 18.57 39.01 17.16
N PRO A 484 18.85 38.85 15.85
CA PRO A 484 19.11 37.55 15.25
C PRO A 484 20.30 36.77 15.85
N SER A 485 21.36 37.48 16.26
CA SER A 485 22.57 36.88 16.83
C SER A 485 22.29 36.36 18.24
N LEU A 486 21.68 37.19 19.08
CA LEU A 486 21.31 36.81 20.44
C LEU A 486 20.25 35.71 20.46
N LYS A 487 19.31 35.72 19.50
CA LYS A 487 18.33 34.64 19.30
C LYS A 487 19.00 33.31 18.95
N LYS A 488 20.04 33.31 18.11
CA LYS A 488 20.82 32.11 17.81
C LYS A 488 21.49 31.57 19.07
N THR A 489 22.19 32.43 19.81
CA THR A 489 22.84 32.05 21.08
C THR A 489 21.84 31.54 22.11
N TYR A 490 20.68 32.19 22.23
CA TYR A 490 19.58 31.75 23.09
C TYR A 490 19.15 30.32 22.75
N ASN A 491 18.90 30.02 21.48
CA ASN A 491 18.48 28.69 21.04
C ASN A 491 19.56 27.64 21.27
N GLU A 492 20.84 27.95 20.99
CA GLU A 492 21.95 27.03 21.24
C GLU A 492 22.09 26.69 22.74
N LYS A 493 22.03 27.70 23.61
CA LYS A 493 22.12 27.47 25.06
C LYS A 493 20.89 26.76 25.63
N LYS A 494 19.70 27.07 25.10
CA LYS A 494 18.46 26.36 25.42
C LYS A 494 18.57 24.87 25.06
N GLU A 495 19.06 24.56 23.86
CA GLU A 495 19.28 23.20 23.42
C GLU A 495 20.28 22.46 24.32
N VAL A 496 21.36 23.12 24.76
CA VAL A 496 22.32 22.53 25.71
C VAL A 496 21.65 22.16 27.04
N VAL A 497 20.88 23.08 27.64
CA VAL A 497 20.18 22.81 28.90
C VAL A 497 19.19 21.66 28.77
N ALA A 498 18.40 21.64 27.69
CA ALA A 498 17.44 20.58 27.42
C ALA A 498 18.14 19.23 27.16
N ARG A 499 19.24 19.22 26.41
CA ARG A 499 20.03 18.03 26.11
C ARG A 499 20.66 17.42 27.35
N ASP A 500 21.25 18.23 28.23
CA ASP A 500 21.88 17.75 29.47
C ASP A 500 20.84 17.04 30.35
N ALA A 501 19.65 17.64 30.51
CA ALA A 501 18.55 17.02 31.24
C ALA A 501 17.99 15.79 30.53
N PHE A 502 17.88 15.81 29.20
CA PHE A 502 17.39 14.68 28.41
C PHE A 502 18.29 13.46 28.57
N LEU A 503 19.61 13.64 28.44
CA LEU A 503 20.57 12.55 28.60
C LEU A 503 20.55 12.00 30.04
N ALA A 504 20.39 12.88 31.03
CA ALA A 504 20.26 12.48 32.42
C ALA A 504 18.97 11.67 32.69
N VAL A 505 17.82 12.09 32.15
CA VAL A 505 16.57 11.33 32.27
C VAL A 505 16.67 10.00 31.54
N ARG A 506 17.25 10.00 30.32
CA ARG A 506 17.39 8.80 29.48
C ARG A 506 18.19 7.70 30.19
N SER A 507 19.24 8.06 30.94
CA SER A 507 20.13 7.10 31.60
C SER A 507 19.60 6.53 32.92
N ARG A 508 18.42 6.96 33.39
CA ARG A 508 17.85 6.57 34.70
C ARG A 508 16.57 5.76 34.52
N SER A 509 16.22 4.90 35.48
CA SER A 509 14.99 4.09 35.47
C SER A 509 14.44 3.92 36.88
N GLY A 510 13.15 3.58 37.02
CA GLY A 510 12.53 3.33 38.32
C GLY A 510 12.76 4.48 39.32
N GLN A 511 13.22 4.14 40.53
CA GLN A 511 13.44 5.10 41.62
C GLN A 511 14.48 6.19 41.28
N ASP A 512 15.52 5.88 40.50
CA ASP A 512 16.52 6.87 40.12
C ASP A 512 15.93 7.98 39.24
N PHE A 513 14.98 7.61 38.36
CA PHE A 513 14.25 8.60 37.56
C PHE A 513 13.36 9.46 38.45
N ILE A 514 12.61 8.87 39.37
CA ILE A 514 11.72 9.59 40.29
C ILE A 514 12.52 10.60 41.13
N ALA A 515 13.64 10.17 41.71
CA ALA A 515 14.52 11.04 42.50
C ALA A 515 15.10 12.18 41.65
N TYR A 516 15.50 11.90 40.40
CA TYR A 516 15.99 12.94 39.50
C TYR A 516 14.89 13.93 39.09
N PHE A 517 13.70 13.44 38.77
CA PHE A 517 12.57 14.28 38.38
C PHE A 517 12.21 15.24 39.53
N ALA A 518 11.98 14.71 40.73
CA ALA A 518 11.62 15.51 41.90
C ALA A 518 12.78 16.42 42.36
N GLY A 519 14.01 15.91 42.43
CA GLY A 519 15.15 16.66 42.95
C GLY A 519 15.76 17.67 41.97
N THR A 520 15.68 17.40 40.67
CA THR A 520 16.33 18.23 39.63
C THR A 520 15.32 19.00 38.79
N LEU A 521 14.35 18.33 38.16
CA LEU A 521 13.39 19.02 37.29
C LEU A 521 12.46 19.93 38.10
N CYS A 522 12.08 19.53 39.30
CA CYS A 522 11.32 20.38 40.25
C CYS A 522 12.20 21.27 41.15
N SER A 523 13.51 21.40 40.88
CA SER A 523 14.40 22.32 41.63
C SER A 523 14.15 23.81 41.37
N VAL A 524 13.24 24.12 40.45
CA VAL A 524 12.77 25.47 40.14
C VAL A 524 11.29 25.59 40.52
N PRO A 525 10.81 26.78 40.93
CA PRO A 525 9.40 26.97 41.30
C PRO A 525 8.45 26.58 40.17
N GLN A 526 7.59 25.58 40.36
CA GLN A 526 6.70 25.09 39.29
C GLN A 526 5.35 25.81 39.20
N HIS A 527 4.97 26.54 40.25
CA HIS A 527 3.70 27.29 40.36
C HIS A 527 2.47 26.45 39.96
N LEU A 528 2.44 25.16 40.35
CA LEU A 528 1.30 24.27 40.09
C LEU A 528 0.29 24.35 41.25
N PRO A 529 -1.02 24.40 40.95
CA PRO A 529 -2.08 24.14 41.92
C PRO A 529 -1.91 22.82 42.67
N VAL A 530 -2.44 22.74 43.89
CA VAL A 530 -2.26 21.59 44.80
C VAL A 530 -2.77 20.29 44.18
N ASP A 531 -3.93 20.31 43.54
CA ASP A 531 -4.54 19.17 42.85
C ASP A 531 -3.66 18.65 41.70
N GLN A 532 -3.08 19.56 40.91
CA GLN A 532 -2.16 19.21 39.82
C GLN A 532 -0.85 18.62 40.35
N PHE A 533 -0.33 19.18 41.45
CA PHE A 533 0.87 18.67 42.11
C PHE A 533 0.66 17.25 42.66
N VAL A 534 -0.49 17.00 43.31
CA VAL A 534 -0.86 15.67 43.81
C VAL A 534 -0.97 14.67 42.66
N ARG A 535 -1.66 15.04 41.56
CA ARG A 535 -1.78 14.20 40.36
C ARG A 535 -0.40 13.85 39.77
N LEU A 536 0.48 14.84 39.63
CA LEU A 536 1.85 14.64 39.13
C LEU A 536 2.65 13.70 40.03
N SER A 537 2.54 13.87 41.35
CA SER A 537 3.23 13.05 42.35
C SER A 537 2.72 11.60 42.37
N GLN A 538 1.41 11.39 42.24
CA GLN A 538 0.83 10.06 42.10
C GLN A 538 1.31 9.38 40.82
N ALA A 539 1.26 10.08 39.68
CA ALA A 539 1.75 9.55 38.40
C ALA A 539 3.24 9.18 38.44
N LEU A 540 4.08 9.96 39.13
CA LEU A 540 5.49 9.61 39.33
C LEU A 540 5.69 8.29 40.08
N GLN A 541 4.78 7.89 40.97
CA GLN A 541 4.90 6.63 41.69
C GLN A 541 4.29 5.47 40.90
N THR A 542 3.08 5.66 40.35
CA THR A 542 2.29 4.58 39.75
C THR A 542 2.54 4.38 38.26
N GLN A 543 3.03 5.41 37.55
CA GLN A 543 3.17 5.45 36.08
C GLN A 543 4.55 6.03 35.68
N HIS A 544 5.61 5.68 36.43
CA HIS A 544 6.93 6.29 36.27
C HIS A 544 7.57 6.12 34.88
N GLU A 545 7.32 5.02 34.17
CA GLU A 545 7.86 4.80 32.82
C GLU A 545 7.15 5.69 31.77
N ASP A 546 5.85 5.89 31.89
CA ASP A 546 5.09 6.82 31.05
C ASP A 546 5.54 8.27 31.33
N MET A 547 5.70 8.61 32.62
CA MET A 547 6.24 9.90 33.05
C MET A 547 7.64 10.16 32.48
N LYS A 548 8.51 9.16 32.50
CA LYS A 548 9.85 9.26 31.90
C LYS A 548 9.77 9.49 30.40
N THR A 549 8.90 8.76 29.69
CA THR A 549 8.70 8.90 28.25
C THR A 549 8.20 10.28 27.88
N LEU A 550 7.17 10.77 28.58
CA LEU A 550 6.62 12.12 28.42
C LEU A 550 7.66 13.18 28.75
N THR A 551 8.50 12.97 29.77
CA THR A 551 9.58 13.89 30.13
C THR A 551 10.61 14.00 29.01
N LEU A 552 11.02 12.88 28.40
CA LEU A 552 11.95 12.86 27.26
C LEU A 552 11.36 13.54 26.02
N LEU A 553 10.07 13.34 25.74
CA LEU A 553 9.34 14.05 24.68
C LEU A 553 9.27 15.55 24.97
N ALA A 554 8.93 15.93 26.20
CA ALA A 554 8.82 17.33 26.61
C ALA A 554 10.16 18.06 26.59
N LEU A 555 11.25 17.41 27.00
CA LEU A 555 12.60 17.96 26.89
C LEU A 555 13.03 18.10 25.42
N SER A 556 12.69 17.13 24.56
CA SER A 556 12.92 17.24 23.11
C SER A 556 12.13 18.41 22.51
N ALA A 557 10.87 18.58 22.90
CA ALA A 557 10.02 19.68 22.46
C ALA A 557 10.48 21.06 22.98
N ASN A 558 11.26 21.12 24.07
CA ASN A 558 11.79 22.34 24.67
C ASN A 558 13.29 22.57 24.39
N ALA A 559 13.94 21.70 23.63
CA ALA A 559 15.23 21.98 23.00
C ALA A 559 15.01 22.88 21.78
#